data_AF-A0A352Q4F5-F1
#
_entry.id   AF-A0A352Q4F5-F1
#
_cell.length_a   1.000
_cell.length_b   1.000
_cell.length_c   1.000
_cell.angle_alpha   90.00
_cell.angle_beta   90.00
_cell.angle_gamma   90.00
#
_symmetry.space_group_name_H-M   'P 1'
#
loop_
_entity.id
_entity.type
_entity.pdbx_description
1 polymer ?
#
loop_
_entity_poly.entity_id
_entity_poly.type
_entity_poly.pdbx_seq_one_letter_code
_entity_poly.pdbx_strand_id
1 'polypeptide(L)'
;MSTKEILSQEEIDALLSSVEEGAVPVSNSGAASSGEAQRVDFSNQNLLLSTGIPALNVAYERFNEHFCDSVFNTLRCNCEVNFAGTRVTSFVDYLNGMETPTFINYVHLKPMAGLAMAVFDLSFVRGAVDRFYGGSIGS
;
A
#
# COMPACT_ATOMS: atom_id res chain seq x y z
N MET A 1 6.00 11.08 -24.43
CA MET A 1 7.10 10.36 -25.11
C MET A 1 8.25 11.34 -25.28
N SER A 2 9.23 11.33 -24.38
CA SER A 2 10.57 11.86 -24.63
C SER A 2 11.51 11.20 -23.62
N THR A 3 11.86 9.96 -23.92
CA THR A 3 13.02 9.28 -23.32
C THR A 3 14.27 9.70 -24.10
N LYS A 4 15.44 9.62 -23.45
CA LYS A 4 16.80 9.83 -23.98
C LYS A 4 17.25 11.31 -24.07
N GLU A 5 18.43 11.75 -23.63
CA GLU A 5 19.71 11.10 -23.33
C GLU A 5 20.46 11.85 -22.20
N ILE A 6 20.82 11.15 -21.11
CA ILE A 6 21.94 11.57 -20.25
C ILE A 6 22.75 10.30 -20.00
N LEU A 7 23.49 9.89 -21.02
CA LEU A 7 24.74 9.17 -20.85
C LEU A 7 25.72 9.92 -21.73
N SER A 8 26.83 10.31 -21.14
CA SER A 8 27.90 10.98 -21.89
C SER A 8 28.54 9.99 -22.85
N GLN A 9 29.09 10.48 -23.97
CA GLN A 9 29.72 9.60 -24.97
C GLN A 9 30.87 8.77 -24.36
N GLU A 10 31.48 9.26 -23.27
CA GLU A 10 32.49 8.52 -22.50
C GLU A 10 31.95 7.27 -21.80
N GLU A 11 30.68 7.27 -21.33
CA GLU A 11 30.05 6.09 -20.70
C GLU A 11 29.67 5.01 -21.72
N ILE A 12 29.35 5.41 -22.96
CA ILE A 12 29.03 4.48 -24.04
C ILE A 12 30.29 3.71 -24.46
N ASP A 13 31.43 4.41 -24.56
CA ASP A 13 32.70 3.79 -24.94
C ASP A 13 33.21 2.83 -23.85
N ALA A 14 33.00 3.15 -22.56
CA ALA A 14 33.32 2.24 -21.45
C ALA A 14 32.45 0.98 -21.46
N LEU A 15 31.17 1.09 -21.84
CA LEU A 15 30.29 -0.06 -21.99
C LEU A 15 30.64 -0.89 -23.23
N LEU A 16 31.05 -0.27 -24.34
CA LEU A 16 31.46 -1.00 -25.55
C LEU A 16 32.74 -1.81 -25.34
N SER A 17 33.74 -1.24 -24.67
CA SER A 17 34.99 -1.96 -24.38
C SER A 17 34.77 -3.14 -23.43
N SER A 18 33.82 -3.02 -22.49
CA SER A 18 33.47 -4.10 -21.56
C SER A 18 32.71 -5.27 -22.20
N VAL A 19 32.16 -5.09 -23.40
CA VAL A 19 31.47 -6.14 -24.17
C VAL A 19 32.42 -6.90 -25.11
N GLU A 20 33.47 -6.26 -25.63
CA GLU A 20 34.49 -6.94 -26.45
C GLU A 20 35.42 -7.85 -25.64
N GLU A 21 35.66 -7.56 -24.36
CA GLU A 21 36.64 -8.29 -23.54
C GLU A 21 36.13 -9.60 -22.91
N GLY A 22 34.85 -9.95 -23.08
CA GLY A 22 34.31 -11.29 -22.78
C GLY A 22 34.55 -11.81 -21.35
N ALA A 23 34.91 -10.95 -20.40
CA ALA A 23 35.27 -11.34 -19.05
C ALA A 23 34.06 -11.21 -18.12
N VAL A 24 33.22 -12.24 -18.08
CA VAL A 24 32.33 -12.48 -16.94
C VAL A 24 33.15 -13.18 -15.85
N PRO A 25 33.51 -12.52 -14.73
CA PRO A 25 33.89 -13.28 -13.56
C PRO A 25 32.60 -13.74 -12.89
N VAL A 26 32.16 -14.94 -13.26
CA VAL A 26 31.42 -15.78 -12.32
C VAL A 26 32.40 -16.11 -11.20
N SER A 27 32.41 -15.32 -10.13
CA SER A 27 33.05 -15.71 -8.88
C SER A 27 31.99 -15.81 -7.79
N ASN A 28 31.57 -17.05 -7.62
CA ASN A 28 30.83 -17.57 -6.50
C ASN A 28 31.72 -17.52 -5.24
N SER A 29 31.11 -17.12 -4.12
CA SER A 29 31.48 -17.51 -2.76
C SER A 29 32.81 -16.99 -2.15
N GLY A 30 32.66 -16.13 -1.13
CA GLY A 30 33.44 -16.27 0.10
C GLY A 30 34.72 -15.45 0.24
N ALA A 31 34.61 -14.12 0.33
CA ALA A 31 35.54 -13.31 1.09
C ALA A 31 34.88 -11.97 1.46
N ALA A 32 34.51 -11.81 2.73
CA ALA A 32 34.15 -10.52 3.28
C ALA A 32 35.41 -9.63 3.27
N SER A 33 35.48 -8.69 2.33
CA SER A 33 36.44 -7.60 2.36
C SER A 33 36.07 -6.69 3.54
N SER A 34 36.85 -6.84 4.61
CA SER A 34 36.80 -5.98 5.79
C SER A 34 37.17 -4.56 5.37
N GLY A 35 36.21 -3.64 5.31
CA GLY A 35 36.50 -2.20 5.30
C GLY A 35 35.72 -1.31 4.33
N GLU A 36 34.94 -1.85 3.38
CA GLU A 36 34.10 -0.99 2.54
C GLU A 36 32.71 -0.82 3.16
N ALA A 37 32.50 0.34 3.78
CA ALA A 37 31.19 0.72 4.30
C ALA A 37 30.22 0.88 3.13
N GLN A 38 29.48 -0.18 2.82
CA GLN A 38 28.37 -0.12 1.89
C GLN A 38 27.36 0.89 2.44
N ARG A 39 27.13 2.00 1.71
CA ARG A 39 26.06 2.94 2.03
C ARG A 39 24.73 2.21 1.83
N VAL A 40 24.19 1.70 2.92
CA VAL A 40 22.85 1.13 2.95
C VAL A 40 21.89 2.30 3.16
N ASP A 41 21.16 2.67 2.10
CA ASP A 41 20.05 3.61 2.22
C ASP A 41 18.87 2.89 2.88
N PHE A 42 18.71 3.09 4.18
CA PHE A 42 17.60 2.56 4.97
C PHE A 42 16.27 3.24 4.66
N SER A 43 16.26 4.35 3.93
CA SER A 43 15.03 5.08 3.58
C SER A 43 14.12 4.28 2.65
N ASN A 44 14.70 3.35 1.88
CA ASN A 44 14.03 2.57 0.84
C ASN A 44 14.04 1.06 1.08
N GLN A 45 14.35 0.60 2.30
CA GLN A 45 14.12 -0.79 2.68
C GLN A 45 12.62 -1.00 2.87
N ASN A 46 11.94 -1.16 1.73
CA ASN A 46 10.61 -1.74 1.62
C ASN A 46 10.73 -3.18 2.13
N LEU A 47 10.79 -3.33 3.46
CA LEU A 47 10.83 -4.61 4.13
C LEU A 47 9.65 -5.40 3.54
N LEU A 48 9.95 -6.51 2.89
CA LEU A 48 8.99 -7.33 2.19
C LEU A 48 7.94 -7.89 3.17
N LEU A 49 6.96 -7.07 3.55
CA LEU A 49 5.70 -7.46 4.17
C LEU A 49 4.70 -7.95 3.11
N SER A 50 5.18 -8.25 1.89
CA SER A 50 4.38 -8.83 0.80
C SER A 50 3.77 -10.19 1.16
N THR A 51 4.19 -10.81 2.25
CA THR A 51 3.56 -12.01 2.83
C THR A 51 2.28 -11.70 3.63
N GLY A 52 1.91 -10.42 3.76
CA GLY A 52 0.80 -9.97 4.60
C GLY A 52 1.16 -10.05 6.09
N ILE A 53 0.34 -9.45 6.93
CA ILE A 53 0.43 -9.61 8.38
C ILE A 53 -0.70 -10.58 8.77
N PRO A 54 -0.42 -11.87 9.03
CA PRO A 54 -1.49 -12.85 9.27
C PRO A 54 -2.42 -12.46 10.42
N ALA A 55 -1.89 -11.83 11.46
CA ALA A 55 -2.68 -11.30 12.57
C ALA A 55 -3.69 -10.23 12.12
N LEU A 56 -3.36 -9.47 11.07
CA LEU A 56 -4.25 -8.45 10.51
C LEU A 56 -5.43 -9.10 9.77
N ASN A 57 -5.23 -10.25 9.11
CA ASN A 57 -6.33 -10.99 8.48
C ASN A 57 -7.36 -11.46 9.52
N VAL A 58 -6.88 -12.00 10.65
CA VAL A 58 -7.77 -12.39 11.77
C VAL A 58 -8.48 -11.18 12.36
N ALA A 59 -7.79 -10.05 12.49
CA ALA A 59 -8.41 -8.80 12.95
C ALA A 59 -9.48 -8.31 11.98
N TYR A 60 -9.26 -8.41 10.66
CA TYR A 60 -10.24 -8.04 9.64
C TYR A 60 -11.48 -8.93 9.67
N GLU A 61 -11.32 -10.24 9.83
CA GLU A 61 -12.47 -11.16 9.91
C GLU A 61 -13.38 -10.79 11.08
N ARG A 62 -12.80 -10.54 12.26
CA ARG A 62 -13.56 -10.07 13.44
C ARG A 62 -14.15 -8.68 13.25
N PHE A 63 -13.40 -7.77 12.65
CA PHE A 63 -13.89 -6.43 12.34
C PHE A 63 -15.11 -6.50 11.43
N ASN A 64 -15.08 -7.37 10.43
CA ASN A 64 -16.17 -7.56 9.48
C ASN A 64 -17.45 -8.01 10.18
N GLU A 65 -17.38 -9.05 11.00
CA GLU A 65 -18.53 -9.54 11.79
C GLU A 65 -19.15 -8.40 12.62
N HIS A 66 -18.32 -7.71 13.41
CA HIS A 66 -18.80 -6.60 14.26
C HIS A 66 -19.31 -5.40 13.47
N PHE A 67 -18.69 -5.10 12.33
CA PHE A 67 -19.11 -4.00 11.47
C PHE A 67 -20.47 -4.29 10.84
N CYS A 68 -20.66 -5.49 10.28
CA CYS A 68 -21.93 -5.91 9.71
C CYS A 68 -23.04 -5.93 10.76
N ASP A 69 -22.77 -6.44 11.97
CA ASP A 69 -23.71 -6.39 13.10
C ASP A 69 -24.07 -4.95 13.48
N SER A 70 -23.10 -4.05 13.55
CA SER A 70 -23.31 -2.64 13.88
C SER A 70 -24.16 -1.93 12.81
N VAL A 71 -23.85 -2.17 11.53
CA VAL A 71 -24.60 -1.66 10.40
C VAL A 71 -26.04 -2.18 10.42
N PHE A 72 -26.24 -3.49 10.63
CA PHE A 72 -27.58 -4.06 10.69
C PHE A 72 -28.41 -3.47 11.82
N ASN A 73 -27.83 -3.33 13.01
CA ASN A 73 -28.54 -2.76 14.16
C ASN A 73 -28.92 -1.29 13.96
N THR A 74 -28.08 -0.54 13.24
CA THR A 74 -28.26 0.91 13.02
C THR A 74 -29.15 1.22 11.82
N LEU A 75 -28.86 0.60 10.67
CA LEU A 75 -29.48 0.88 9.37
C LEU A 75 -30.58 -0.11 8.98
N ARG A 76 -30.74 -1.22 9.73
CA ARG A 76 -31.71 -2.29 9.44
C ARG A 76 -31.58 -2.80 8.00
N CYS A 77 -30.34 -2.96 7.55
CA CYS A 77 -29.99 -3.54 6.26
C CYS A 77 -28.93 -4.63 6.45
N ASN A 78 -29.03 -5.70 5.68
CA ASN A 78 -27.95 -6.69 5.62
C ASN A 78 -26.73 -6.06 4.96
N CYS A 79 -25.56 -6.34 5.51
CA CYS A 79 -24.28 -5.88 5.01
C CYS A 79 -23.42 -7.10 4.67
N GLU A 80 -22.70 -7.02 3.56
CA GLU A 80 -21.67 -7.97 3.18
C GLU A 80 -20.39 -7.18 2.97
N VAL A 81 -19.34 -7.50 3.72
CA VAL A 81 -18.02 -6.91 3.53
C VAL A 81 -17.07 -8.00 3.09
N ASN A 82 -16.30 -7.71 2.06
CA ASN A 82 -15.31 -8.61 1.50
C ASN A 82 -13.91 -8.01 1.66
N PHE A 83 -12.95 -8.82 2.09
CA PHE A 83 -11.58 -8.36 2.31
C PHE A 83 -10.78 -8.42 0.99
N ALA A 84 -10.37 -7.26 0.49
CA ALA A 84 -9.65 -7.15 -0.79
C ALA A 84 -8.13 -7.44 -0.67
N GLY A 85 -7.59 -7.57 0.55
CA GLY A 85 -6.17 -7.79 0.80
C GLY A 85 -5.47 -6.61 1.49
N THR A 86 -4.18 -6.80 1.78
CA THR A 86 -3.33 -5.77 2.40
C THR A 86 -2.28 -5.30 1.41
N ARG A 87 -2.10 -3.98 1.30
CA ARG A 87 -1.05 -3.33 0.51
C ARG A 87 -0.33 -2.31 1.38
N VAL A 88 0.99 -2.27 1.27
CA VAL A 88 1.81 -1.20 1.87
C VAL A 88 1.99 -0.10 0.83
N THR A 89 1.75 1.14 1.21
CA THR A 89 1.93 2.32 0.36
C THR A 89 2.27 3.54 1.21
N SER A 90 3.00 4.50 0.64
CA SER A 90 3.22 5.79 1.28
C SER A 90 1.89 6.51 1.49
N PHE A 91 1.76 7.18 2.64
CA PHE A 91 0.58 7.98 2.94
C PHE A 91 0.34 9.06 1.89
N VAL A 92 1.40 9.73 1.43
CA VAL A 92 1.32 10.80 0.43
C VAL A 92 0.86 10.24 -0.92
N ASP A 93 1.36 9.08 -1.33
CA ASP A 93 0.96 8.44 -2.58
C ASP A 93 -0.50 7.99 -2.53
N TYR A 94 -0.95 7.47 -1.39
CA TYR A 94 -2.35 7.10 -1.19
C TYR A 94 -3.26 8.33 -1.26
N LEU A 95 -2.90 9.44 -0.59
CA LEU A 95 -3.66 10.69 -0.65
C LEU A 95 -3.77 11.24 -2.08
N ASN A 96 -2.68 11.24 -2.84
CA ASN A 96 -2.65 11.75 -4.21
C ASN A 96 -3.43 10.86 -5.20
N GLY A 97 -3.58 9.57 -4.89
CA GLY A 97 -4.31 8.62 -5.72
C GLY A 97 -5.81 8.51 -5.41
N MET A 98 -6.32 9.20 -4.39
CA MET A 98 -7.72 9.11 -4.01
C MET A 98 -8.62 9.91 -4.96
N GLU A 99 -9.70 9.26 -5.40
CA GLU A 99 -10.78 9.95 -6.11
C GLU A 99 -11.54 10.86 -5.14
N THR A 100 -11.95 12.04 -5.61
CA THR A 100 -12.74 12.99 -4.82
C THR A 100 -14.15 13.09 -5.39
N PRO A 101 -15.20 13.19 -4.57
CA PRO A 101 -15.19 13.35 -3.10
C PRO A 101 -15.09 12.02 -2.33
N THR A 102 -14.26 12.01 -1.29
CA THR A 102 -14.09 10.90 -0.34
C THR A 102 -14.21 11.39 1.10
N PHE A 103 -14.79 10.56 1.96
CA PHE A 103 -14.94 10.84 3.38
C PHE A 103 -13.83 10.15 4.16
N ILE A 104 -12.92 10.95 4.72
CA ILE A 104 -11.77 10.47 5.47
C ILE A 104 -12.03 10.65 6.96
N ASN A 105 -11.92 9.56 7.71
CA ASN A 105 -12.10 9.54 9.17
C ASN A 105 -10.83 9.02 9.83
N TYR A 106 -10.37 9.73 10.85
CA TYR A 106 -9.20 9.35 11.62
C TYR A 106 -9.63 8.71 12.94
N VAL A 107 -9.15 7.50 13.19
CA VAL A 107 -9.53 6.67 14.35
C VAL A 107 -8.30 6.35 15.17
N HIS A 108 -8.36 6.60 16.48
CA HIS A 108 -7.32 6.17 17.41
C HIS A 108 -7.58 4.71 17.81
N LEU A 109 -6.68 3.81 17.43
CA LEU A 109 -6.81 2.38 17.74
C LEU A 109 -6.13 2.04 19.07
N LYS A 110 -6.78 2.27 20.22
CA LYS A 110 -6.23 1.78 21.51
C LYS A 110 -6.31 0.24 21.57
N PRO A 111 -5.28 -0.49 22.03
CA PRO A 111 -4.02 -0.02 22.63
C PRO A 111 -2.86 0.19 21.63
N MET A 112 -3.09 0.02 20.33
CA MET A 112 -2.05 0.22 19.32
C MET A 112 -1.58 1.69 19.30
N ALA A 113 -0.26 1.88 19.23
CA ALA A 113 0.30 3.20 19.03
C ALA A 113 0.09 3.62 17.57
N GLY A 114 -0.81 4.57 17.33
CA GLY A 114 -1.00 5.14 16.00
C GLY A 114 -2.43 5.61 15.70
N LEU A 115 -2.57 6.16 14.50
CA LEU A 115 -3.83 6.60 13.92
C LEU A 115 -4.18 5.68 12.75
N ALA A 116 -5.39 5.15 12.75
CA ALA A 116 -5.98 4.51 11.58
C ALA A 116 -6.77 5.52 10.77
N MET A 117 -6.83 5.31 9.47
CA MET A 117 -7.62 6.12 8.55
C MET A 117 -8.65 5.22 7.89
N ALA A 118 -9.93 5.58 8.03
CA ALA A 118 -11.04 4.93 7.35
C ALA A 118 -11.55 5.87 6.26
N VAL A 119 -11.58 5.39 5.02
CA VAL A 119 -12.01 6.15 3.85
C VAL A 119 -13.27 5.52 3.27
N PHE A 120 -14.29 6.34 3.06
CA PHE A 120 -15.55 5.93 2.42
C PHE A 120 -15.77 6.75 1.16
N ASP A 121 -16.35 6.12 0.14
CA ASP A 121 -16.80 6.82 -1.05
C ASP A 121 -18.11 7.58 -0.78
N LEU A 122 -18.41 8.56 -1.64
CA LEU A 122 -19.63 9.34 -1.50
C LEU A 122 -20.89 8.48 -1.68
N SER A 123 -20.84 7.49 -2.57
CA SER A 123 -21.98 6.62 -2.86
C SER A 123 -22.39 5.81 -1.63
N PHE A 124 -21.44 5.24 -0.89
CA PHE A 124 -21.73 4.53 0.35
C PHE A 124 -22.33 5.45 1.41
N VAL A 125 -21.70 6.61 1.66
CA VAL A 125 -22.17 7.53 2.70
C VAL A 125 -23.57 8.05 2.39
N ARG A 126 -23.85 8.39 1.12
CA ARG A 126 -25.20 8.78 0.69
C ARG A 126 -26.21 7.67 0.95
N GLY A 127 -25.92 6.44 0.53
CA GLY A 127 -26.82 5.30 0.75
C GLY A 127 -27.06 5.01 2.23
N ALA A 128 -26.02 5.14 3.07
CA ALA A 128 -26.13 4.95 4.51
C ALA A 128 -27.01 6.03 5.17
N VAL A 129 -26.84 7.30 4.78
CA VAL A 129 -27.65 8.42 5.27
C VAL A 129 -29.11 8.26 4.85
N ASP A 130 -29.35 7.96 3.57
CA ASP A 130 -30.70 7.72 3.06
C ASP A 130 -31.37 6.60 3.87
N ARG A 131 -30.67 5.48 4.09
CA ARG A 131 -31.20 4.37 4.88
C ARG A 131 -31.48 4.74 6.33
N PHE A 132 -30.59 5.51 6.97
CA PHE A 132 -30.74 5.95 8.36
C PHE A 132 -32.00 6.80 8.57
N TYR A 133 -32.33 7.67 7.60
CA TYR A 133 -33.51 8.53 7.66
C TYR A 133 -34.77 7.91 7.04
N GLY A 134 -34.74 6.63 6.65
CA GLY A 134 -35.91 5.91 6.10
C GLY A 134 -36.12 6.09 4.60
N GLY A 135 -35.12 6.58 3.87
CA GLY A 135 -35.08 6.62 2.42
C GLY A 135 -34.95 5.23 1.78
N SER A 136 -35.47 5.11 0.56
CA SER A 136 -35.28 3.95 -0.31
C SER A 136 -34.05 4.17 -1.20
N ILE A 137 -33.17 3.19 -1.31
CA ILE A 137 -32.07 3.20 -2.27
C ILE A 137 -32.69 3.16 -3.68
N GLY A 138 -32.76 4.31 -4.37
CA GLY A 138 -33.24 4.34 -5.77
C GLY A 138 -34.08 5.55 -6.21
N SER A 139 -33.66 6.78 -5.90
CA SER A 139 -34.06 7.96 -6.70
C SER A 139 -32.84 8.74 -7.18
#